data_AF-A0A3D3GYZ0-F1
#
_entry.id   AF-A0A3D3GYZ0-F1
#
_cell.length_a   1.000
_cell.length_b   1.000
_cell.length_c   1.000
_cell.angle_alpha   90.00
_cell.angle_beta   90.00
_cell.angle_gamma   90.00
#
_symmetry.space_group_name_H-M   'P 1'
#
loop_
_entity.id
_entity.type
_entity.pdbx_description
1 polymer ?
#
loop_
_entity_poly.entity_id
_entity_poly.type
_entity_poly.pdbx_seq_one_letter_code
_entity_poly.pdbx_strand_id
1 'polypeptide(L)'
;PINKSLWTPSYVIYTTGFACLLLAAFIWLIDIMKQVKLAEPLLVYGTNPLFVYVLSFLVVTMYLNINIGDVSMYAWLYQQLSEVFTPKLASFIFAFSHVVFFWYVSLKLYQRKIFIKI
;
A
#
# COMPACT_ATOMS: atom_id res chain seq x y z
N PRO A 1 -8.40 -28.02 -2.42
CA PRO A 1 -7.22 -27.13 -2.58
C PRO A 1 -7.63 -25.66 -2.78
N ILE A 2 -7.14 -24.80 -1.89
CA ILE A 2 -7.36 -23.35 -1.95
C ILE A 2 -6.36 -22.78 -2.98
N ASN A 3 -6.84 -22.37 -4.15
CA ASN A 3 -5.99 -21.83 -5.22
C ASN A 3 -6.60 -20.55 -5.80
N LYS A 4 -5.85 -19.45 -5.67
CA LYS A 4 -6.23 -18.13 -6.18
C LYS A 4 -6.24 -18.06 -7.71
N SER A 5 -5.26 -18.69 -8.38
CA SER A 5 -5.15 -18.66 -9.85
C SER A 5 -6.32 -19.37 -10.52
N LEU A 6 -6.77 -20.47 -9.91
CA LEU A 6 -7.90 -21.28 -10.40
C LEU A 6 -9.27 -20.83 -9.87
N TRP A 7 -9.34 -19.75 -9.07
CA TRP A 7 -10.58 -19.25 -8.47
C TRP A 7 -11.48 -20.34 -7.87
N THR A 8 -10.88 -21.28 -7.12
CA THR A 8 -11.64 -22.43 -6.63
C THR A 8 -12.73 -22.00 -5.65
N PRO A 9 -13.90 -22.68 -5.60
CA PRO A 9 -14.97 -22.32 -4.66
C PRO A 9 -14.51 -22.26 -3.20
N SER A 10 -13.57 -23.12 -2.80
CA SER A 10 -12.96 -23.10 -1.47
C SER A 10 -12.12 -21.82 -1.21
N TYR A 11 -11.41 -21.31 -2.21
CA TYR A 11 -10.72 -20.02 -2.12
C TYR A 11 -11.71 -18.85 -2.00
N VAL A 12 -12.81 -18.88 -2.75
CA VAL A 12 -13.85 -17.83 -2.71
C VAL A 12 -14.53 -17.79 -1.34
N ILE A 13 -14.93 -18.93 -0.78
CA ILE A 13 -15.54 -18.99 0.56
C ILE A 13 -14.56 -18.49 1.63
N TYR A 14 -13.31 -18.92 1.57
CA TYR A 14 -12.30 -18.52 2.55
C TYR A 14 -12.02 -17.01 2.52
N THR A 15 -11.83 -16.44 1.34
CA THR A 15 -11.57 -15.00 1.18
C THR A 15 -12.78 -14.15 1.51
N THR A 16 -13.99 -14.58 1.10
CA THR A 16 -15.25 -13.91 1.47
C THR A 16 -15.47 -13.94 2.98
N GLY A 17 -15.25 -15.09 3.64
CA GLY A 17 -15.36 -15.21 5.09
C GLY A 17 -14.42 -14.26 5.83
N PHE A 18 -13.17 -14.15 5.37
CA PHE A 18 -12.21 -13.20 5.94
C PHE A 18 -12.63 -11.74 5.70
N ALA A 19 -13.14 -11.41 4.51
CA ALA A 19 -13.66 -10.08 4.21
C ALA A 19 -14.84 -9.69 5.12
N CYS A 20 -15.78 -10.62 5.38
CA CYS A 20 -16.89 -10.40 6.30
C CYS A 20 -16.41 -10.16 7.74
N LEU A 21 -15.44 -10.95 8.22
CA LEU A 21 -14.86 -10.76 9.55
C LEU A 21 -14.14 -9.41 9.69
N LEU A 22 -13.39 -9.02 8.66
CA LEU A 22 -12.67 -7.75 8.63
C LEU A 22 -13.64 -6.56 8.58
N LEU A 23 -14.73 -6.68 7.81
CA LEU A 23 -15.81 -5.69 7.80
C LEU A 23 -16.47 -5.57 9.19
N ALA A 24 -16.81 -6.71 9.81
CA ALA A 24 -17.39 -6.72 11.16
C ALA A 24 -16.45 -6.08 12.19
N ALA A 25 -15.14 -6.33 12.10
CA ALA A 25 -14.14 -5.71 12.95
C ALA A 25 -14.09 -4.18 12.77
N PHE A 26 -14.19 -3.67 11.54
CA PHE A 26 -14.26 -2.23 11.29
C PHE A 26 -15.55 -1.59 11.79
N ILE A 27 -16.70 -2.23 11.59
CA ILE A 27 -17.98 -1.75 12.15
C ILE A 27 -17.88 -1.67 13.67
N TRP A 28 -17.32 -2.69 14.32
CA TRP A 28 -17.13 -2.67 15.76
C TRP A 28 -16.17 -1.56 16.22
N LEU A 29 -15.05 -1.37 15.53
CA LEU A 29 -14.04 -0.37 15.89
C LEU A 29 -14.52 1.07 15.64
N ILE A 30 -15.16 1.32 14.50
CA ILE A 30 -15.52 2.66 14.02
C ILE A 30 -16.91 3.05 14.51
N ASP A 31 -17.91 2.19 14.33
CA ASP A 31 -19.30 2.55 14.60
C ASP A 31 -19.67 2.33 16.07
N ILE A 32 -19.22 1.21 16.66
CA ILE A 32 -19.54 0.86 18.06
C ILE A 32 -18.58 1.54 19.04
N MET A 33 -17.26 1.37 18.87
CA MET A 33 -16.26 1.95 19.77
C MET A 33 -15.93 3.42 19.47
N LYS A 34 -16.37 3.95 18.32
CA LYS A 34 -16.13 5.35 17.89
C LYS A 34 -14.65 5.74 17.84
N GLN A 35 -13.75 4.78 17.63
CA GLN A 35 -12.30 5.01 17.56
C GLN A 35 -11.86 5.45 16.16
N VAL A 36 -12.46 6.52 15.64
CA VAL A 36 -12.26 7.00 14.26
C VAL A 36 -10.79 7.36 13.98
N LYS A 37 -10.05 7.82 15.00
CA LYS A 37 -8.62 8.17 14.88
C LYS A 37 -7.73 7.00 14.46
N LEU A 38 -8.08 5.77 14.85
CA LEU A 38 -7.32 4.57 14.45
C LEU A 38 -7.57 4.20 12.99
N ALA A 39 -8.74 4.55 12.46
CA ALA A 39 -9.11 4.31 11.06
C ALA A 39 -8.69 5.46 10.13
N GLU A 40 -8.32 6.61 10.67
CA GLU A 40 -7.92 7.80 9.91
C GLU A 40 -6.83 7.53 8.84
N PRO A 41 -5.71 6.82 9.12
CA PRO A 41 -4.72 6.54 8.07
C PRO A 41 -5.26 5.63 6.95
N LEU A 42 -6.20 4.73 7.26
CA LEU A 42 -6.86 3.88 6.28
C LEU A 42 -7.86 4.68 5.43
N LEU A 43 -8.59 5.60 6.06
CA LEU A 43 -9.52 6.51 5.38
C LEU A 43 -8.78 7.42 4.39
N VAL A 44 -7.63 7.96 4.78
CA VAL A 44 -6.77 8.78 3.92
C VAL A 44 -6.48 8.04 2.61
N TYR A 45 -5.94 6.81 2.69
CA TYR A 45 -5.71 5.97 1.52
C TYR A 45 -6.99 5.65 0.74
N GLY A 46 -8.07 5.34 1.45
CA GLY A 46 -9.36 4.96 0.88
C GLY A 46 -10.08 6.07 0.12
N THR A 47 -9.71 7.34 0.30
CA THR A 47 -10.34 8.46 -0.42
C THR A 47 -9.93 8.57 -1.88
N ASN A 48 -8.73 8.11 -2.25
CA ASN A 48 -8.19 8.22 -3.60
C ASN A 48 -7.45 6.91 -4.03
N PRO A 49 -8.07 5.72 -3.92
CA PRO A 49 -7.37 4.45 -4.04
C PRO A 49 -6.86 4.19 -5.47
N LEU A 50 -7.68 4.50 -6.49
CA LEU A 50 -7.28 4.35 -7.90
C LEU A 50 -6.14 5.29 -8.29
N PHE A 51 -6.20 6.54 -7.83
CA PHE A 51 -5.13 7.50 -8.08
C PHE A 51 -3.81 7.03 -7.47
N VAL A 52 -3.82 6.59 -6.21
CA VAL A 52 -2.61 6.08 -5.54
C VAL A 52 -2.09 4.83 -6.25
N TYR A 53 -2.98 3.95 -6.71
CA TYR A 53 -2.59 2.77 -7.50
C TYR A 53 -1.85 3.16 -8.79
N VAL A 54 -2.42 4.05 -9.60
CA VAL A 54 -1.79 4.52 -10.85
C VAL A 54 -0.49 5.29 -10.56
N LEU A 55 -0.48 6.14 -9.53
CA LEU A 55 0.72 6.86 -9.10
C LEU A 55 1.84 5.91 -8.70
N SER A 56 1.52 4.84 -7.98
CA SER A 56 2.51 3.84 -7.56
C SER A 56 3.17 3.16 -8.76
N PHE A 57 2.38 2.84 -9.78
CA PHE A 57 2.89 2.27 -11.02
C PHE A 57 3.79 3.27 -11.75
N LEU A 58 3.35 4.51 -11.94
CA LEU A 58 4.14 5.56 -12.59
C LEU A 58 5.48 5.81 -11.89
N VAL A 59 5.49 5.94 -10.56
CA VAL A 59 6.71 6.20 -9.79
C VAL A 59 7.70 5.03 -9.90
N VAL A 60 7.23 3.80 -9.77
CA VAL A 60 8.10 2.62 -9.88
C VAL A 60 8.64 2.47 -11.31
N THR A 61 7.81 2.67 -12.34
CA THR A 61 8.26 2.67 -13.73
C THR A 61 9.31 3.76 -13.96
N MET A 62 9.14 4.95 -13.41
CA MET A 62 10.13 6.03 -13.50
C MET A 62 11.48 5.61 -12.90
N TYR A 63 11.49 5.03 -11.70
CA TYR A 63 12.73 4.55 -11.06
C TYR A 63 13.44 3.44 -11.82
N LEU A 64 12.69 2.61 -12.54
CA LEU A 64 13.26 1.54 -13.35
C LEU A 64 13.84 2.03 -14.67
N ASN A 65 13.35 3.15 -15.21
CA ASN A 65 13.82 3.72 -16.48
C ASN A 65 15.01 4.69 -16.32
N ILE A 66 15.20 5.25 -15.13
CA ILE A 66 16.36 6.11 -14.84
C ILE A 66 17.53 5.21 -14.42
N ASN A 67 18.59 5.20 -15.23
CA ASN A 67 19.82 4.48 -14.90
C ASN A 67 20.84 5.42 -14.26
N ILE A 68 21.50 4.94 -13.20
CA ILE A 68 22.62 5.58 -12.53
C ILE A 68 23.82 4.65 -12.72
N GLY A 69 24.64 4.94 -13.74
CA GLY A 69 25.69 4.03 -14.20
C GLY A 69 25.09 2.75 -14.80
N ASP A 70 25.51 1.59 -14.31
CA ASP A 70 25.09 0.27 -14.80
C ASP A 70 23.83 -0.29 -14.09
N VAL A 71 23.29 0.44 -13.11
CA VAL A 71 22.12 0.00 -12.32
C VAL A 71 20.97 0.99 -12.43
N SER A 72 19.74 0.49 -12.36
CA SER A 72 18.56 1.36 -12.28
C SER A 72 18.54 2.13 -10.95
N MET A 73 17.91 3.30 -10.94
CA MET A 73 17.74 4.11 -9.73
C MET A 73 17.06 3.33 -8.60
N TYR A 74 16.11 2.45 -8.96
CA TYR A 74 15.51 1.51 -8.02
C TYR A 74 16.54 0.60 -7.34
N ALA A 75 17.40 -0.05 -8.13
CA ALA A 75 18.41 -0.98 -7.63
C ALA A 75 19.49 -0.23 -6.82
N TRP A 76 19.88 0.95 -7.28
CA TRP A 76 20.81 1.82 -6.58
C TRP A 76 20.30 2.22 -5.18
N LEU A 77 19.04 2.67 -5.07
CA LEU A 77 18.42 3.01 -3.78
C LEU A 77 18.41 1.83 -2.81
N TYR A 78 18.11 0.63 -3.32
CA TYR A 78 18.14 -0.58 -2.51
C TYR A 78 19.56 -0.94 -2.05
N GLN A 79 20.55 -0.83 -2.95
CA GLN A 79 21.96 -1.10 -2.63
C GLN A 79 22.46 -0.21 -1.50
N GLN A 80 22.18 1.10 -1.56
CA GLN A 80 22.55 2.06 -0.52
C GLN A 80 21.96 1.68 0.86
N LEU A 81 20.73 1.17 0.91
CA LEU A 81 20.15 0.67 2.16
C LEU A 81 20.76 -0.65 2.62
N SER A 82 21.15 -1.52 1.69
CA SER A 82 21.76 -2.82 2.00
C SER A 82 23.21 -2.71 2.49
N GLU A 83 23.90 -1.60 2.20
CA GLU A 83 25.23 -1.30 2.73
C GLU A 83 25.17 -0.93 4.23
N VAL A 84 24.08 -0.31 4.67
CA VAL A 84 23.90 0.16 6.05
C VAL A 84 23.17 -0.87 6.91
N PHE A 85 22.25 -1.63 6.34
CA PHE A 85 21.37 -2.56 7.07
C PHE A 85 21.48 -3.99 6.57
N THR A 86 21.12 -4.96 7.42
CA THR A 86 20.97 -6.35 6.98
C THR A 86 19.96 -6.47 5.83
N PRO A 87 20.11 -7.41 4.88
CA PRO A 87 19.23 -7.49 3.70
C PRO A 87 17.73 -7.58 4.02
N LYS A 88 17.37 -8.28 5.11
CA LYS A 88 15.99 -8.38 5.59
C LYS A 88 15.44 -7.05 6.07
N LEU A 89 16.23 -6.28 6.81
CA LEU A 89 15.82 -4.98 7.31
C LEU A 89 15.83 -3.92 6.20
N ALA A 90 16.81 -3.97 5.30
CA ALA A 90 16.91 -3.08 4.14
C ALA A 90 15.66 -3.20 3.24
N SER A 91 15.25 -4.42 2.89
CA SER A 91 14.02 -4.65 2.12
C SER A 91 12.76 -4.19 2.84
N PHE A 92 12.68 -4.39 4.16
CA PHE A 92 11.57 -3.88 4.97
C PHE A 92 11.52 -2.35 4.98
N ILE A 93 12.63 -1.67 5.25
CA ILE A 93 12.71 -0.21 5.26
C ILE A 93 12.38 0.36 3.88
N PHE A 94 12.89 -0.28 2.82
CA PHE A 94 12.61 0.13 1.45
C PHE A 94 11.12 0.00 1.10
N ALA A 95 10.47 -1.12 1.44
CA ALA A 95 9.03 -1.28 1.22
C ALA A 95 8.22 -0.30 2.08
N PHE A 96 8.60 -0.13 3.34
CA PHE A 96 7.93 0.75 4.27
C PHE A 96 8.05 2.23 3.87
N SER A 97 9.21 2.66 3.38
CA SER A 97 9.42 4.04 2.91
C SER A 97 8.51 4.38 1.72
N HIS A 98 8.28 3.44 0.80
CA HIS A 98 7.33 3.61 -0.29
C HIS A 98 5.90 3.74 0.23
N VAL A 99 5.50 2.90 1.19
CA VAL A 99 4.17 3.01 1.83
C VAL A 99 4.03 4.39 2.46
N VAL A 100 4.98 4.83 3.29
CA VAL A 100 4.93 6.15 3.93
C VAL A 100 4.91 7.29 2.91
N PHE A 101 5.68 7.18 1.83
CA PHE A 101 5.70 8.17 0.75
C PHE A 101 4.33 8.30 0.08
N PHE A 102 3.73 7.21 -0.37
CA PHE A 102 2.41 7.25 -1.01
C PHE A 102 1.31 7.66 -0.02
N TRP A 103 1.42 7.25 1.25
CA TRP A 103 0.53 7.70 2.31
C TRP A 103 0.61 9.21 2.49
N TYR A 104 1.82 9.78 2.50
CA TYR A 104 2.01 11.22 2.61
C TYR A 104 1.39 11.99 1.44
N VAL A 105 1.54 11.50 0.21
CA VAL A 105 0.88 12.09 -0.96
C VAL A 105 -0.64 12.04 -0.81
N SER A 106 -1.18 10.89 -0.41
CA SER A 106 -2.61 10.71 -0.15
C SER A 106 -3.12 11.63 0.97
N LEU A 107 -2.33 11.80 2.04
CA LEU A 107 -2.64 12.70 3.14
C LEU A 107 -2.74 14.16 2.68
N LYS A 108 -1.84 14.60 1.80
CA LYS A 108 -1.90 15.95 1.24
C LYS A 108 -3.15 16.18 0.39
N LEU A 109 -3.57 15.18 -0.38
CA LEU A 109 -4.83 15.23 -1.13
C LEU A 109 -6.04 15.28 -0.19
N TYR A 110 -6.03 14.45 0.85
CA TYR A 110 -7.08 14.39 1.87
C TYR A 110 -7.23 15.72 2.63
N GLN A 111 -6.13 16.31 3.09
CA GLN A 111 -6.11 17.61 3.78
C GLN A 111 -6.64 18.74 2.89
N ARG A 112 -6.37 18.69 1.58
CA ARG A 112 -6.86 19.65 0.60
C ARG A 112 -8.28 19.35 0.10
N LYS A 113 -8.92 18.28 0.58
CA LYS A 113 -10.24 17.79 0.13
C LYS A 113 -10.32 17.59 -1.39
N ILE A 114 -9.21 17.17 -2.01
CA ILE A 114 -9.15 16.86 -3.44
C ILE A 114 -9.47 15.38 -3.61
N PHE A 115 -10.59 15.09 -4.26
CA PHE A 115 -11.04 13.74 -4.56
C PHE A 115 -11.00 13.52 -6.07
N ILE A 116 -9.99 12.77 -6.51
CA ILE A 116 -9.77 12.44 -7.92
C ILE A 116 -10.55 11.16 -8.21
N LYS A 117 -11.62 11.31 -8.99
CA LYS A 117 -12.36 10.19 -9.58
C LYS A 117 -11.82 9.98 -10.99
N ILE A 118 -11.34 8.78 -11.27
CA ILE A 118 -10.86 8.32 -12.58
C ILE A 118 -11.90 7.38 -13.15
#